data_AF-A0A7K3WSW8-F1
#
_entry.id   AF-A0A7K3WSW8-F1
#
_cell.length_a   1.000
_cell.length_b   1.000
_cell.length_c   1.000
_cell.angle_alpha   90.00
_cell.angle_beta   90.00
_cell.angle_gamma   90.00
#
_symmetry.space_group_name_H-M   'P 1'
#
loop_
_entity.id
_entity.type
_entity.pdbx_description
1 polymer ?
#
loop_
_entity_poly.entity_id
_entity_poly.type
_entity_poly.pdbx_seq_one_letter_code
_entity_poly.pdbx_strand_id
1 'polypeptide(L)'
;MPATELELSVFEASCGSEAILCSSTPSNLISVTPFTTYYVRVHSYLSSLTGTFNICIETVSPEIATINGSISGWNSNCTSRNVKVSLYNPTTLITSIFITPLTTSGTFVVNGIDIYAGTYHILVKVQGALTVLSEDVVLNGGANSLSTGPVVLGDLNNSNGINILDLSIFSASFATTAGSSGHNFLADFNCDGVANIFDVSILGAGFNQVGDDIYIPTKPEY
;
A
#
# COMPACT_ATOMS: atom_id res chain seq x y z
N MET A 1 4.01 -46.48 -31.05
CA MET A 1 3.45 -46.27 -29.71
C MET A 1 4.21 -45.11 -29.10
N PRO A 2 3.57 -44.06 -28.55
CA PRO A 2 4.31 -42.99 -27.91
C PRO A 2 5.02 -43.58 -26.69
N ALA A 3 6.31 -43.30 -26.52
CA ALA A 3 7.10 -43.86 -25.43
C ALA A 3 6.50 -43.42 -24.08
N THR A 4 5.93 -44.36 -23.33
CA THR A 4 5.31 -44.16 -22.01
C THR A 4 6.33 -44.25 -20.86
N GLU A 5 7.61 -43.97 -21.10
CA GLU A 5 8.69 -44.46 -20.23
C GLU A 5 9.74 -43.42 -19.83
N LEU A 6 9.37 -42.13 -19.77
CA LEU A 6 10.21 -41.14 -19.07
C LEU A 6 9.83 -41.12 -17.59
N GLU A 7 10.83 -41.32 -16.73
CA GLU A 7 10.70 -41.15 -15.28
C GLU A 7 11.25 -39.79 -14.86
N LEU A 8 10.41 -39.04 -14.14
CA LEU A 8 10.75 -37.79 -13.47
C LEU A 8 11.14 -38.08 -12.03
N SER A 9 12.33 -37.64 -11.63
CA SER A 9 12.79 -37.67 -10.24
C SER A 9 13.19 -36.28 -9.76
N VAL A 10 12.88 -35.92 -8.51
CA VAL A 10 13.25 -34.64 -7.88
C VAL A 10 13.95 -34.86 -6.54
N PHE A 11 15.00 -34.08 -6.27
CA PHE A 11 15.92 -34.24 -5.14
C PHE A 11 16.25 -32.91 -4.47
N GLU A 12 16.53 -32.90 -3.17
CA GLU A 12 17.01 -31.70 -2.42
C GLU A 12 18.54 -31.56 -2.38
N ALA A 13 19.29 -32.66 -2.54
CA ALA A 13 20.75 -32.64 -2.40
C ALA A 13 21.49 -32.82 -3.73
N SER A 14 21.16 -33.86 -4.49
CA SER A 14 21.76 -34.13 -5.81
C SER A 14 20.97 -35.18 -6.60
N CYS A 15 21.18 -35.29 -7.92
CA CYS A 15 20.55 -36.31 -8.77
C CYS A 15 20.90 -37.78 -8.43
N GLY A 16 21.84 -38.01 -7.50
CA GLY A 16 22.22 -39.34 -7.01
C GLY A 16 21.75 -39.63 -5.58
N SER A 17 21.08 -38.68 -4.93
CA SER A 17 20.50 -38.85 -3.59
C SER A 17 19.14 -39.54 -3.63
N GLU A 18 18.53 -39.80 -2.47
CA GLU A 18 17.16 -40.29 -2.40
C GLU A 18 16.20 -39.24 -2.97
N ALA A 19 15.32 -39.68 -3.87
CA ALA A 19 14.37 -38.79 -4.53
C ALA A 19 13.19 -38.49 -3.60
N ILE A 20 12.79 -37.22 -3.55
CA ILE A 20 11.59 -36.77 -2.82
C ILE A 20 10.33 -37.04 -3.66
N LEU A 21 10.49 -37.06 -4.99
CA LEU A 21 9.49 -37.55 -5.92
C LEU A 21 10.19 -38.46 -6.95
N CYS A 22 9.60 -39.62 -7.22
CA CYS A 22 9.82 -40.42 -8.43
C CYS A 22 8.46 -40.74 -9.04
N SER A 23 8.26 -40.38 -10.31
CA SER A 23 6.98 -40.62 -10.98
C SER A 23 7.13 -40.75 -12.49
N SER A 24 6.31 -41.62 -13.08
CA SER A 24 6.11 -41.76 -14.52
C SER A 24 4.79 -41.13 -14.99
N THR A 25 4.05 -40.47 -14.09
CA THR A 25 2.80 -39.79 -14.46
C THR A 25 3.07 -38.39 -15.03
N PRO A 26 2.21 -37.88 -15.92
CA PRO A 26 2.41 -36.57 -16.55
C PRO A 26 2.27 -35.36 -15.60
N SER A 27 1.66 -35.54 -14.42
CA SER A 27 1.37 -34.46 -13.48
C SER A 27 1.67 -34.91 -12.06
N ASN A 28 2.56 -34.16 -11.38
CA ASN A 28 2.96 -34.39 -10.01
C ASN A 28 3.05 -33.05 -9.29
N LEU A 29 2.64 -33.02 -8.02
CA LEU A 29 2.82 -31.89 -7.14
C LEU A 29 3.94 -32.22 -6.14
N ILE A 30 4.85 -31.27 -5.94
CA ILE A 30 5.97 -31.40 -5.02
C ILE A 30 5.95 -30.19 -4.10
N SER A 31 5.93 -30.43 -2.79
CA SER A 31 6.13 -29.36 -1.81
C SER A 31 7.61 -28.99 -1.78
N VAL A 32 7.92 -27.71 -1.96
CA VAL A 32 9.28 -27.18 -1.94
C VAL A 32 9.44 -26.16 -0.82
N THR A 33 10.66 -26.04 -0.30
CA THR A 33 11.03 -25.04 0.70
C THR A 33 11.61 -23.81 0.00
N PRO A 34 11.16 -22.58 0.33
CA PRO A 34 11.74 -21.36 -0.21
C PRO A 34 13.27 -21.32 -0.05
N PHE A 35 13.96 -20.76 -1.05
CA PHE A 35 15.43 -20.63 -1.09
C PHE A 35 16.23 -21.95 -1.09
N THR A 36 15.57 -23.09 -1.30
CA THR A 36 16.24 -24.40 -1.42
C THR A 36 16.45 -24.74 -2.89
N THR A 37 17.64 -25.24 -3.24
CA THR A 37 17.95 -25.73 -4.58
C THR A 37 17.43 -27.15 -4.76
N TYR A 38 16.61 -27.37 -5.79
CA TYR A 38 16.11 -28.69 -6.15
C TYR A 38 16.75 -29.16 -7.45
N TYR A 39 17.06 -30.46 -7.51
CA TYR A 39 17.61 -31.12 -8.69
C TYR A 39 16.51 -31.94 -9.36
N VAL A 40 16.40 -31.84 -10.69
CA VAL A 40 15.43 -32.59 -11.48
C VAL A 40 16.16 -33.53 -12.43
N ARG A 41 15.77 -34.79 -12.46
CA ARG A 41 16.27 -35.81 -13.39
C ARG A 41 15.11 -36.35 -14.21
N VAL A 42 15.26 -36.32 -15.53
CA VAL A 42 14.35 -36.99 -16.47
C VAL A 42 15.17 -38.01 -17.24
N HIS A 43 14.77 -39.28 -17.19
CA HIS A 43 15.50 -40.36 -17.86
C HIS A 43 14.54 -41.44 -18.38
N SER A 44 14.96 -42.15 -19.42
CA SER A 44 14.24 -43.32 -19.90
C SER A 44 14.56 -44.55 -19.06
N TYR A 45 13.56 -45.42 -18.88
CA TYR A 45 13.76 -46.69 -18.17
C TYR A 45 14.66 -47.67 -18.94
N LEU A 46 14.64 -47.59 -20.27
CA LEU A 46 15.44 -48.42 -21.17
C LEU A 46 16.41 -47.56 -21.99
N SER A 47 17.65 -48.04 -22.12
CA SER A 47 18.73 -47.35 -22.84
C SER A 47 18.48 -47.15 -24.34
N SER A 48 17.51 -47.87 -24.91
CA SER A 48 17.11 -47.76 -26.32
C SER A 48 16.05 -46.68 -26.59
N LEU A 49 15.48 -46.09 -25.54
CA LEU A 49 14.42 -45.09 -25.66
C LEU A 49 14.96 -43.69 -25.43
N THR A 50 14.51 -42.76 -26.26
CA THR A 50 14.75 -41.33 -26.11
C THR A 50 13.41 -40.60 -26.04
N GLY A 51 13.42 -39.43 -25.41
CA GLY A 51 12.25 -38.58 -25.31
C GLY A 51 12.65 -37.12 -25.13
N THR A 52 11.69 -36.23 -25.31
CA THR A 52 11.84 -34.80 -25.06
C THR A 52 11.03 -34.42 -23.84
N PHE A 53 11.51 -33.43 -23.08
CA PHE A 53 10.78 -32.84 -21.98
C PHE A 53 10.96 -31.33 -22.01
N ASN A 54 9.98 -30.61 -21.48
CA ASN A 54 10.05 -29.18 -21.24
C ASN A 54 9.88 -28.95 -19.74
N ILE A 55 10.69 -28.07 -19.15
CA ILE A 55 10.50 -27.57 -17.79
C ILE A 55 10.07 -26.11 -17.91
N CYS A 56 8.87 -25.81 -17.40
CA CYS A 56 8.39 -24.45 -17.23
C CYS A 56 8.53 -24.09 -15.75
N ILE A 57 9.28 -23.03 -15.45
CA ILE A 57 9.32 -22.44 -14.11
C ILE A 57 8.49 -21.17 -14.19
N GLU A 58 7.34 -21.19 -13.55
CA GLU A 58 6.46 -20.02 -13.45
C GLU A 58 6.48 -19.55 -12.01
N THR A 59 6.82 -18.28 -11.80
CA THR A 59 6.39 -17.62 -10.56
C THR A 59 4.92 -17.31 -10.73
N VAL A 60 4.10 -17.58 -9.72
CA VAL A 60 2.81 -16.90 -9.64
C VAL A 60 3.18 -15.43 -9.44
N SER A 61 3.10 -14.63 -10.51
CA SER A 61 3.36 -13.20 -10.39
C SER A 61 2.39 -12.68 -9.34
N PRO A 62 2.87 -12.08 -8.25
CA PRO A 62 1.97 -11.45 -7.30
C PRO A 62 1.10 -10.48 -8.07
N GLU A 63 -0.22 -10.57 -7.87
CA GLU A 63 -1.12 -9.61 -8.48
C GLU A 63 -0.85 -8.24 -7.84
N ILE A 64 -0.36 -7.31 -8.65
CA ILE A 64 -0.05 -5.94 -8.21
C ILE A 64 -1.35 -5.13 -8.18
N ALA A 65 -1.59 -4.43 -7.08
CA ALA A 65 -2.73 -3.56 -6.87
C ALA A 65 -2.35 -2.08 -7.07
N THR A 66 -3.27 -1.34 -7.68
CA THR A 66 -3.28 0.13 -7.74
C THR A 66 -4.45 0.64 -6.91
N ILE A 67 -4.26 1.73 -6.16
CA ILE A 67 -5.33 2.39 -5.42
C ILE A 67 -5.73 3.67 -6.15
N ASN A 68 -6.99 3.75 -6.56
CA ASN A 68 -7.65 4.96 -7.02
C ASN A 68 -8.45 5.53 -5.85
N GLY A 69 -7.84 6.51 -5.17
CA GLY A 69 -8.34 7.10 -3.94
C GLY A 69 -9.17 8.36 -4.17
N SER A 70 -10.13 8.61 -3.28
CA SER A 70 -10.86 9.88 -3.18
C SER A 70 -11.08 10.31 -1.72
N ILE A 71 -11.05 11.62 -1.48
CA ILE A 71 -11.36 12.24 -0.20
C ILE A 71 -12.81 12.74 -0.23
N SER A 72 -13.66 12.17 0.64
CA SER A 72 -15.06 12.57 0.78
C SER A 72 -15.17 14.02 1.24
N GLY A 73 -16.00 14.80 0.55
CA GLY A 73 -16.24 16.21 0.89
C GLY A 73 -15.07 17.16 0.61
N TRP A 74 -14.09 16.75 -0.20
CA TRP A 74 -12.99 17.64 -0.56
C TRP A 74 -13.48 18.89 -1.30
N ASN A 75 -12.99 20.04 -0.86
CA ASN A 75 -13.29 21.31 -1.51
C ASN A 75 -12.43 21.49 -2.77
N SER A 76 -13.08 21.54 -3.94
CA SER A 76 -12.39 21.60 -5.22
C SER A 76 -11.68 22.92 -5.51
N ASN A 77 -11.92 23.96 -4.71
CA ASN A 77 -11.18 25.21 -4.78
C ASN A 77 -9.79 25.10 -4.15
N CYS A 78 -9.57 24.08 -3.31
CA CYS A 78 -8.26 23.86 -2.72
C CYS A 78 -7.24 23.51 -3.79
N THR A 79 -6.05 24.09 -3.64
CA THR A 79 -4.90 23.76 -4.47
C THR A 79 -4.49 22.29 -4.25
N SER A 80 -3.73 21.74 -5.20
CA SER A 80 -3.16 20.40 -5.08
C SER A 80 -2.33 20.29 -3.79
N ARG A 81 -2.56 19.22 -3.03
CA ARG A 81 -1.86 18.92 -1.76
C ARG A 81 -1.18 17.58 -1.86
N ASN A 82 -0.14 17.34 -1.07
CA ASN A 82 0.40 15.97 -0.97
C ASN A 82 -0.47 15.10 -0.07
N VAL A 83 -0.61 13.82 -0.44
CA VAL A 83 -1.20 12.77 0.40
C VAL A 83 -0.13 11.75 0.73
N LYS A 84 0.05 11.47 2.03
CA LYS A 84 0.81 10.32 2.51
C LYS A 84 -0.16 9.16 2.74
N VAL A 85 0.04 8.06 2.03
CA VAL A 85 -0.76 6.83 2.14
C VAL A 85 0.12 5.76 2.77
N SER A 86 -0.27 5.26 3.94
CA SER A 86 0.45 4.20 4.66
C SER A 86 -0.38 2.93 4.63
N LEU A 87 0.16 1.86 4.05
CA LEU A 87 -0.49 0.55 3.93
C LEU A 87 0.16 -0.39 4.94
N TYR A 88 -0.57 -0.76 5.98
CA TYR A 88 -0.14 -1.78 6.92
C TYR A 88 -0.83 -3.10 6.61
N ASN A 89 -0.04 -4.15 6.43
CA ASN A 89 -0.57 -5.50 6.27
C ASN A 89 -0.57 -6.21 7.63
N PRO A 90 -1.73 -6.52 8.23
CA PRO A 90 -1.80 -7.15 9.55
C PRO A 90 -1.26 -8.58 9.58
N THR A 91 -1.18 -9.25 8.42
CA THR A 91 -0.63 -10.62 8.30
C THR A 91 0.90 -10.62 8.31
N THR A 92 1.53 -9.70 7.56
CA THR A 92 2.99 -9.64 7.44
C THR A 92 3.63 -8.63 8.41
N LEU A 93 2.82 -7.78 9.03
CA LEU A 93 3.23 -6.68 9.91
C LEU A 93 4.14 -5.64 9.21
N ILE A 94 4.07 -5.57 7.88
CA ILE A 94 4.84 -4.62 7.08
C ILE A 94 3.99 -3.37 6.81
N THR A 95 4.63 -2.20 6.92
CA THR A 95 4.05 -0.92 6.50
C THR A 95 4.79 -0.39 5.28
N SER A 96 4.05 -0.12 4.21
CA SER A 96 4.54 0.57 3.01
C SER A 96 4.00 2.01 2.98
N ILE A 97 4.85 2.98 2.61
CA ILE A 97 4.47 4.40 2.59
C ILE A 97 4.63 4.95 1.18
N PHE A 98 3.60 5.65 0.71
CA PHE A 98 3.57 6.31 -0.57
C PHE A 98 3.21 7.78 -0.39
N ILE A 99 3.80 8.65 -1.22
CA ILE A 99 3.45 10.06 -1.30
C ILE A 99 3.02 10.35 -2.72
N THR A 100 1.81 10.89 -2.88
CA THR A 100 1.20 11.18 -4.18
C THR A 100 0.41 12.48 -4.10
N PRO A 101 0.29 13.26 -5.20
CA PRO A 101 -0.55 14.45 -5.18
C PRO A 101 -2.05 14.10 -5.06
N LEU A 102 -2.75 14.85 -4.21
CA LEU A 102 -4.19 15.02 -4.22
C LEU A 102 -4.53 16.07 -5.29
N THR A 103 -5.27 15.66 -6.30
CA THR A 103 -5.79 16.59 -7.30
C THR A 103 -6.78 17.57 -6.65
N THR A 104 -7.06 18.68 -7.35
CA THR A 104 -8.11 19.62 -6.91
C THR A 104 -9.47 18.94 -6.82
N SER A 105 -9.75 17.91 -7.61
CA SER A 105 -10.97 17.09 -7.49
C SER A 105 -11.01 16.17 -6.27
N GLY A 106 -10.00 16.19 -5.40
CA GLY A 106 -9.96 15.35 -4.20
C GLY A 106 -9.63 13.89 -4.49
N THR A 107 -8.96 13.61 -5.62
CA THR A 107 -8.57 12.24 -6.00
C THR A 107 -7.06 12.06 -5.99
N PHE A 108 -6.60 10.84 -5.71
CA PHE A 108 -5.19 10.48 -5.73
C PHE A 108 -5.02 9.07 -6.29
N VAL A 109 -3.83 8.76 -6.79
CA VAL A 109 -3.51 7.41 -7.28
C VAL A 109 -2.22 6.94 -6.62
N VAL A 110 -2.26 5.72 -6.07
CA VAL A 110 -1.08 5.01 -5.59
C VAL A 110 -0.75 3.90 -6.58
N ASN A 111 0.29 4.14 -7.38
CA ASN A 111 0.88 3.14 -8.28
C ASN A 111 2.04 2.47 -7.55
N GLY A 112 1.77 1.38 -6.85
CA GLY A 112 2.82 0.61 -6.22
C GLY A 112 3.23 -0.52 -7.14
N ILE A 113 4.48 -0.51 -7.61
CA ILE A 113 5.06 -1.65 -8.35
C ILE A 113 5.12 -2.91 -7.46
N ASP A 114 5.01 -2.73 -6.13
CA ASP A 114 5.08 -3.79 -5.12
C ASP A 114 3.93 -3.76 -4.09
N ILE A 115 2.74 -3.25 -4.45
CA ILE A 115 1.55 -3.47 -3.61
C ILE A 115 0.91 -4.78 -4.06
N TYR A 116 1.05 -5.83 -3.26
CA TYR A 116 0.42 -7.11 -3.57
C TYR A 116 -1.05 -7.13 -3.14
N ALA A 117 -1.85 -7.92 -3.85
CA ALA A 117 -3.20 -8.23 -3.42
C ALA A 117 -3.20 -8.80 -1.99
N GLY A 118 -4.14 -8.36 -1.17
CA GLY A 118 -4.18 -8.67 0.25
C GLY A 118 -5.11 -7.76 1.05
N THR A 119 -5.18 -7.96 2.36
CA THR A 119 -5.94 -7.11 3.28
C THR A 119 -5.00 -6.13 3.98
N TYR A 120 -5.41 -4.86 4.07
CA TYR A 120 -4.60 -3.78 4.62
C TYR A 120 -5.41 -2.87 5.54
N HIS A 121 -4.74 -2.29 6.52
CA HIS A 121 -5.17 -1.05 7.18
C HIS A 121 -4.49 0.10 6.46
N ILE A 122 -5.28 1.03 5.93
CA ILE A 122 -4.79 2.13 5.09
C ILE A 122 -4.99 3.45 5.81
N LEU A 123 -3.90 4.16 6.09
CA LEU A 123 -3.95 5.52 6.61
C LEU A 123 -3.73 6.51 5.49
N VAL A 124 -4.63 7.47 5.40
CA VAL A 124 -4.57 8.56 4.42
C VAL A 124 -4.40 9.87 5.16
N LYS A 125 -3.26 10.53 4.92
CA LYS A 125 -2.89 11.80 5.53
C LYS A 125 -2.71 12.86 4.45
N VAL A 126 -3.71 13.74 4.31
CA VAL A 126 -3.62 14.91 3.44
C VAL A 126 -2.81 16.00 4.15
N GLN A 127 -1.95 16.69 3.42
CA GLN A 127 -1.18 17.82 3.95
C GLN A 127 -2.11 18.88 4.56
N GLY A 128 -1.83 19.28 5.81
CA GLY A 128 -2.66 20.23 6.55
C GLY A 128 -3.93 19.65 7.16
N ALA A 129 -4.13 18.33 7.13
CA ALA A 129 -5.30 17.64 7.66
C ALA A 129 -4.91 16.54 8.63
N LEU A 130 -5.82 16.09 9.49
CA LEU A 130 -5.64 14.89 10.32
C LEU A 130 -5.66 13.61 9.47
N THR A 131 -4.94 12.58 9.94
CA THR A 131 -4.91 11.26 9.30
C THR A 131 -6.26 10.56 9.49
N VAL A 132 -6.70 9.82 8.47
CA VAL A 132 -7.90 8.95 8.53
C VAL A 132 -7.49 7.52 8.24
N LEU A 133 -8.00 6.58 9.06
CA LEU A 133 -7.79 5.14 8.94
C LEU A 133 -8.95 4.47 8.20
N SER A 134 -8.63 3.53 7.33
CA SER A 134 -9.57 2.58 6.72
C SER A 134 -9.07 1.18 6.99
N GLU A 135 -9.76 0.46 7.88
CA GLU A 135 -9.40 -0.89 8.31
C GLU A 135 -9.91 -1.95 7.33
N ASP A 136 -9.30 -3.14 7.39
CA ASP A 136 -9.68 -4.33 6.61
C ASP A 136 -9.98 -4.10 5.11
N VAL A 137 -9.22 -3.21 4.47
CA VAL A 137 -9.38 -2.92 3.04
C VAL A 137 -8.77 -4.06 2.23
N VAL A 138 -9.59 -4.74 1.45
CA VAL A 138 -9.16 -5.80 0.53
C VAL A 138 -8.73 -5.18 -0.80
N LEU A 139 -7.45 -5.34 -1.13
CA LEU A 139 -6.88 -5.00 -2.43
C LEU A 139 -6.78 -6.27 -3.29
N ASN A 140 -7.36 -6.22 -4.49
CA ASN A 140 -7.22 -7.26 -5.51
C ASN A 140 -6.18 -6.84 -6.56
N GLY A 141 -5.77 -7.76 -7.43
CA GLY A 141 -4.99 -7.41 -8.62
C GLY A 141 -5.65 -6.32 -9.46
N GLY A 142 -4.85 -5.37 -9.92
CA GLY A 142 -5.31 -4.25 -10.74
C GLY A 142 -5.87 -3.08 -9.92
N ALA A 143 -6.83 -2.36 -10.50
CA ALA A 143 -7.34 -1.11 -9.95
C ALA A 143 -8.39 -1.34 -8.84
N ASN A 144 -8.16 -0.74 -7.67
CA ASN A 144 -9.05 -0.76 -6.53
C ASN A 144 -9.52 0.66 -6.22
N SER A 145 -10.80 0.82 -5.90
CA SER A 145 -11.35 2.12 -5.48
C SER A 145 -11.32 2.23 -3.95
N LEU A 146 -10.80 3.34 -3.44
CA LEU A 146 -10.81 3.65 -2.02
C LEU A 146 -11.41 5.04 -1.81
N SER A 147 -12.55 5.13 -1.11
CA SER A 147 -13.06 6.41 -0.63
C SER A 147 -12.78 6.53 0.87
N THR A 148 -12.19 7.64 1.28
CA THR A 148 -11.82 7.90 2.68
C THR A 148 -12.19 9.33 3.09
N GLY A 149 -12.10 9.61 4.38
CA GLY A 149 -12.54 10.88 4.96
C GLY A 149 -14.05 10.91 5.31
N PRO A 150 -14.61 12.10 5.60
CA PRO A 150 -14.01 13.42 5.41
C PRO A 150 -12.77 13.65 6.29
N VAL A 151 -11.84 14.49 5.80
CA VAL A 151 -10.64 14.87 6.54
C VAL A 151 -10.88 16.14 7.34
N VAL A 152 -10.30 16.23 8.53
CA VAL A 152 -10.35 17.45 9.36
C VAL A 152 -9.11 18.29 9.06
N LEU A 153 -9.30 19.47 8.48
CA LEU A 153 -8.22 20.42 8.24
C LEU A 153 -7.81 21.13 9.54
N GLY A 154 -6.52 21.47 9.65
CA GLY A 154 -6.00 22.25 10.78
C GLY A 154 -4.66 21.81 11.32
N ASP A 155 -4.13 20.66 10.89
CA ASP A 155 -2.80 20.17 11.33
C ASP A 155 -1.69 20.75 10.43
N LEU A 156 -1.35 22.02 10.69
CA LEU A 156 -0.44 22.81 9.87
C LEU A 156 1.03 22.45 10.11
N ASN A 157 1.36 21.86 11.26
CA ASN A 157 2.72 21.39 11.56
C ASN A 157 2.93 19.89 11.29
N ASN A 158 1.91 19.18 10.79
CA ASN A 158 1.96 17.76 10.47
C ASN A 158 2.29 16.87 11.68
N SER A 159 1.80 17.24 12.87
CA SER A 159 1.96 16.50 14.12
C SER A 159 0.89 15.41 14.32
N ASN A 160 -0.09 15.34 13.42
CA ASN A 160 -1.29 14.51 13.55
C ASN A 160 -2.22 14.93 14.71
N GLY A 161 -2.11 16.16 15.19
CA GLY A 161 -3.04 16.75 16.13
C GLY A 161 -3.24 18.23 15.84
N ILE A 162 -4.43 18.74 16.13
CA ILE A 162 -4.76 20.17 15.97
C ILE A 162 -4.71 20.83 17.34
N ASN A 163 -3.74 21.70 17.55
CA ASN A 163 -3.54 22.38 18.83
C ASN A 163 -3.06 23.83 18.67
N ILE A 164 -2.60 24.42 19.77
CA ILE A 164 -2.16 25.82 19.82
C ILE A 164 -0.97 26.13 18.89
N LEU A 165 -0.15 25.13 18.57
CA LEU A 165 0.95 25.28 17.63
C LEU A 165 0.44 25.50 16.20
N ASP A 166 -0.65 24.83 15.81
CA ASP A 166 -1.29 25.07 14.51
C ASP A 166 -1.93 26.45 14.45
N LEU A 167 -2.58 26.89 15.54
CA LEU A 167 -3.09 28.26 15.62
C LEU A 167 -1.98 29.31 15.50
N SER A 168 -0.78 29.02 16.04
CA SER A 168 0.38 29.91 15.91
C SER A 168 0.85 30.02 14.45
N ILE A 169 0.85 28.91 13.71
CA ILE A 169 1.18 28.91 12.27
C ILE A 169 0.09 29.63 11.47
N PHE A 170 -1.19 29.38 11.78
CA PHE A 170 -2.30 30.09 11.15
C PHE A 170 -2.21 31.60 11.36
N SER A 171 -1.91 32.03 12.59
CA SER A 171 -1.81 33.45 12.97
C SER A 171 -0.76 34.21 12.15
N ALA A 172 0.33 33.54 11.75
CA ALA A 172 1.35 34.12 10.88
C ALA A 172 0.86 34.35 9.43
N SER A 173 -0.22 33.66 9.03
CA SER A 173 -0.84 33.77 7.71
C SER A 173 -2.15 34.57 7.75
N PHE A 174 -2.60 35.05 8.91
CA PHE A 174 -3.90 35.72 9.03
C PHE A 174 -3.98 37.02 8.22
N ALA A 175 -5.14 37.26 7.62
CA ALA A 175 -5.43 38.40 6.74
C ALA A 175 -4.54 38.48 5.48
N THR A 176 -3.90 37.37 5.09
CA THR A 176 -3.17 37.26 3.83
C THR A 176 -4.08 36.69 2.73
N THR A 177 -3.79 37.06 1.49
CA THR A 177 -4.49 36.56 0.31
C THR A 177 -3.58 35.69 -0.55
N ALA A 178 -4.16 34.81 -1.37
CA ALA A 178 -3.43 33.97 -2.30
C ALA A 178 -2.46 34.81 -3.18
N GLY A 179 -1.18 34.42 -3.20
CA GLY A 179 -0.12 35.11 -3.94
C GLY A 179 0.54 36.28 -3.19
N SER A 180 0.00 36.71 -2.05
CA SER A 180 0.68 37.68 -1.19
C SER A 180 1.86 37.06 -0.44
N SER A 181 2.85 37.88 -0.09
CA SER A 181 3.98 37.43 0.72
C SER A 181 3.51 36.99 2.10
N GLY A 182 3.96 35.82 2.56
CA GLY A 182 3.57 35.26 3.86
C GLY A 182 2.26 34.47 3.86
N HIS A 183 1.55 34.38 2.73
CA HIS A 183 0.37 33.53 2.63
C HIS A 183 0.74 32.03 2.68
N ASN A 184 0.20 31.33 3.67
CA ASN A 184 0.24 29.88 3.75
C ASN A 184 -1.09 29.31 3.22
N PHE A 185 -1.06 28.72 2.02
CA PHE A 185 -2.25 28.13 1.41
C PHE A 185 -2.87 26.97 2.22
N LEU A 186 -2.16 26.41 3.19
CA LEU A 186 -2.72 25.40 4.09
C LEU A 186 -3.57 26.02 5.20
N ALA A 187 -3.36 27.30 5.52
CA ALA A 187 -4.10 28.05 6.53
C ALA A 187 -5.42 28.65 5.99
N ASP A 188 -5.60 28.67 4.67
CA ASP A 188 -6.87 28.90 3.99
C ASP A 188 -7.61 27.56 3.87
N PHE A 189 -8.42 27.23 4.88
CA PHE A 189 -9.05 25.93 5.03
C PHE A 189 -10.34 25.82 4.20
N ASN A 190 -11.06 26.92 3.99
CA ASN A 190 -12.19 26.94 3.07
C ASN A 190 -11.78 27.21 1.61
N CYS A 191 -10.48 27.41 1.36
CA CYS A 191 -9.88 27.57 0.05
C CYS A 191 -10.56 28.68 -0.77
N ASP A 192 -10.93 29.78 -0.10
CA ASP A 192 -11.55 30.95 -0.74
C ASP A 192 -10.53 31.99 -1.23
N GLY A 193 -9.25 31.73 -0.99
CA GLY A 193 -8.13 32.58 -1.36
C GLY A 193 -7.72 33.59 -0.28
N VAL A 194 -8.34 33.57 0.90
CA VAL A 194 -8.08 34.52 1.99
C VAL A 194 -8.08 33.83 3.35
N ALA A 195 -6.91 33.74 4.01
CA ALA A 195 -6.82 33.20 5.36
C ALA A 195 -7.40 34.20 6.39
N ASN A 196 -8.61 33.97 6.89
CA ASN A 196 -9.36 34.93 7.71
C ASN A 196 -10.14 34.29 8.87
N ILE A 197 -11.08 35.03 9.48
CA ILE A 197 -11.84 34.57 10.63
C ILE A 197 -12.75 33.35 10.34
N PHE A 198 -13.14 33.14 9.09
CA PHE A 198 -13.87 31.95 8.68
C PHE A 198 -12.99 30.69 8.77
N ASP A 199 -11.71 30.79 8.44
CA ASP A 199 -10.73 29.70 8.62
C ASP A 199 -10.45 29.42 10.10
N VAL A 200 -10.44 30.45 10.95
CA VAL A 200 -10.37 30.25 12.41
C VAL A 200 -11.53 29.40 12.91
N SER A 201 -12.73 29.56 12.34
CA SER A 201 -13.90 28.77 12.72
C SER A 201 -13.74 27.30 12.32
N ILE A 202 -13.10 27.03 11.18
CA ILE A 202 -12.78 25.67 10.72
C ILE A 202 -11.69 25.05 11.61
N LEU A 203 -10.62 25.78 11.90
CA LEU A 203 -9.56 25.35 12.82
C LEU A 203 -10.12 25.06 14.22
N GLY A 204 -11.02 25.92 14.70
CA GLY A 204 -11.69 25.77 15.99
C GLY A 204 -12.56 24.52 16.06
N ALA A 205 -13.22 24.13 14.96
CA ALA A 205 -14.00 22.90 14.89
C ALA A 205 -13.12 21.64 15.03
N GLY A 206 -11.88 21.70 14.54
CA GLY A 206 -10.89 20.63 14.65
C GLY A 206 -10.05 20.66 15.94
N PHE A 207 -10.16 21.70 16.77
CA PHE A 207 -9.23 21.92 17.88
C PHE A 207 -9.26 20.77 18.90
N ASN A 208 -8.08 20.39 19.40
CA ASN A 208 -7.86 19.28 20.32
C ASN A 208 -8.24 17.89 19.75
N GLN A 209 -8.45 17.78 18.44
CA GLN A 209 -8.58 16.48 17.77
C GLN A 209 -7.21 15.95 17.38
N VAL A 210 -7.08 14.62 17.37
CA VAL A 210 -5.93 13.88 16.86
C VAL A 210 -6.40 12.99 15.72
N GLY A 211 -5.56 12.82 14.72
CA GLY A 211 -5.85 11.92 13.61
C GLY A 211 -5.65 10.47 14.01
N ASP A 212 -6.15 9.57 13.19
CA ASP A 212 -6.00 8.15 13.40
C ASP A 212 -4.51 7.75 13.34
N ASP A 213 -4.20 6.66 14.03
CA ASP A 213 -2.91 5.97 13.98
C ASP A 213 -3.18 4.47 14.08
N ILE A 214 -2.26 3.65 13.58
CA ILE A 214 -2.35 2.20 13.84
C ILE A 214 -1.82 1.99 15.25
N TYR A 215 -2.72 1.67 16.18
CA TYR A 215 -2.31 1.13 17.47
C TYR A 215 -1.62 -0.22 17.25
N ILE A 216 -0.29 -0.21 17.21
CA ILE A 216 0.50 -1.42 17.39
C ILE A 216 0.58 -1.61 18.91
N PRO A 217 -0.08 -2.62 19.51
CA PRO A 217 0.14 -2.93 20.92
C PRO A 217 1.61 -3.26 21.12
N THR A 218 2.40 -2.29 21.57
CA THR A 218 3.70 -2.58 22.15
C THR A 218 3.41 -3.38 23.40
N LYS A 219 3.99 -4.58 23.47
CA LYS A 219 3.97 -5.47 24.62
C LYS A 219 4.03 -4.63 25.91
N PRO A 220 3.13 -4.82 26.89
CA PRO A 220 3.23 -4.09 28.14
C PRO A 220 4.60 -4.39 28.75
N GLU A 221 5.37 -3.34 29.05
CA GLU A 221 6.55 -3.47 29.89
C GLU A 221 6.06 -3.98 31.26
N TYR A 222 6.37 -5.24 31.54
CA TYR A 222 6.23 -5.86 32.86
C TYR A 222 7.43 -5.47 33.72
#